data_AF-A0A259L332-F1
#
_entry.id   AF-A0A259L332-F1
#
_cell.length_a   1.000
_cell.length_b   1.000
_cell.length_c   1.000
_cell.angle_alpha   90.00
_cell.angle_beta   90.00
_cell.angle_gamma   90.00
#
_symmetry.space_group_name_H-M   'P 1'
#
loop_
_entity.id
_entity.type
_entity.pdbx_description
1 polymer ?
#
loop_
_entity_poly.entity_id
_entity_poly.type
_entity_poly.pdbx_seq_one_letter_code
_entity_poly.pdbx_strand_id
1 'polypeptide(L)'
;MRKLIFGLFIVFLPALALAAGPTVPLDPMEPDHTNKASLQRGAALFTNYCMACHSMEYARYKRVADDLNIPPELFEENLIFTGAKIGELMKNSMSSDMAAD
;
A
#
# COMPACT_ATOMS: atom_id res chain seq x y z
N MET A 1 20.43 2.86 -46.54
CA MET A 1 21.42 2.07 -45.77
C MET A 1 21.80 2.77 -44.46
N ARG A 2 22.59 3.87 -44.47
CA ARG A 2 23.09 4.53 -43.24
C ARG A 2 22.00 5.00 -42.25
N LYS A 3 20.89 5.58 -42.75
CA LYS A 3 19.76 6.03 -41.92
C LYS A 3 18.97 4.87 -41.28
N LEU A 4 18.91 3.72 -41.96
CA LEU A 4 18.23 2.52 -41.45
C LEU A 4 19.05 1.86 -40.33
N ILE A 5 20.38 1.82 -40.48
CA ILE A 5 21.29 1.34 -39.44
C ILE A 5 21.20 2.22 -38.18
N PHE A 6 21.19 3.54 -38.34
CA PHE A 6 21.00 4.48 -37.22
C PHE A 6 19.64 4.32 -36.54
N GLY A 7 18.56 4.18 -37.31
CA GLY A 7 17.23 3.94 -36.76
C GLY A 7 17.15 2.63 -35.98
N LEU A 8 17.76 1.56 -36.50
CA LEU A 8 17.82 0.25 -35.83
C LEU A 8 18.58 0.35 -34.50
N PHE A 9 19.69 1.08 -34.47
CA PHE A 9 20.48 1.26 -33.25
C PHE A 9 19.72 2.00 -32.15
N ILE A 10 18.95 3.03 -32.50
CA ILE A 10 18.14 3.80 -31.54
C ILE A 10 16.99 2.93 -30.98
N VAL A 11 16.36 2.09 -31.82
CA VAL A 11 15.26 1.21 -31.40
C VAL A 11 15.72 0.17 -30.38
N PHE A 12 16.94 -0.35 -30.49
CA PHE A 12 17.47 -1.36 -29.57
C PHE A 12 18.24 -0.78 -28.37
N LEU A 13 18.50 0.53 -28.33
CA LEU A 13 19.21 1.18 -27.24
C LEU A 13 18.58 0.94 -25.84
N PRO A 14 17.23 0.93 -25.67
CA PRO A 14 16.61 0.65 -24.38
C PRO A 14 16.84 -0.79 -23.87
N ALA A 15 17.16 -1.74 -24.75
CA ALA A 15 17.45 -3.12 -24.35
C ALA A 15 18.78 -3.27 -23.58
N LEU A 16 19.60 -2.21 -23.55
CA LEU A 16 20.83 -2.14 -22.76
C LEU A 16 20.62 -1.60 -21.34
N ALA A 17 19.37 -1.29 -20.96
CA ALA A 17 19.06 -0.89 -19.59
C ALA A 17 19.27 -2.07 -18.63
N LEU A 18 20.29 -1.98 -17.78
CA LEU A 18 20.54 -2.91 -16.69
C LEU A 18 19.85 -2.39 -15.43
N ALA A 19 19.04 -3.22 -14.77
CA ALA A 19 18.50 -2.88 -13.46
C ALA A 19 19.65 -2.82 -12.44
N ALA A 20 19.66 -1.78 -11.60
CA ALA A 20 20.56 -1.75 -10.46
C ALA A 20 20.17 -2.88 -9.49
N GLY A 21 21.08 -3.82 -9.30
CA GLY A 21 20.96 -4.86 -8.28
C GLY A 21 21.19 -4.30 -6.87
N PRO A 22 20.85 -5.07 -5.82
CA PRO A 22 21.04 -4.61 -4.45
C PRO A 22 22.52 -4.36 -4.15
N THR A 23 22.81 -3.27 -3.44
CA THR A 23 24.18 -2.89 -3.00
C THR A 23 24.58 -3.53 -1.69
N VAL A 24 23.65 -4.25 -1.04
CA VAL A 24 23.81 -4.97 0.23
C VAL A 24 23.10 -6.32 0.15
N PRO A 25 23.49 -7.33 0.94
CA PRO A 25 22.70 -8.55 1.07
C PRO A 25 21.28 -8.21 1.54
N LEU A 26 20.27 -8.66 0.80
CA LEU A 26 18.87 -8.53 1.18
C LEU A 26 18.37 -9.85 1.75
N ASP A 27 17.58 -9.77 2.80
CA ASP A 27 16.85 -10.92 3.29
C ASP A 27 15.71 -11.28 2.32
N PRO A 28 15.42 -12.57 2.13
CA PRO A 28 14.24 -12.98 1.38
C PRO A 28 12.98 -12.61 2.17
N MET A 29 12.07 -11.88 1.52
CA MET A 29 10.75 -11.56 2.06
C MET A 29 9.69 -11.98 1.03
N GLU A 30 8.87 -12.95 1.40
CA GLU A 30 7.72 -13.39 0.60
C GLU A 30 6.43 -13.05 1.37
N PRO A 31 5.58 -12.16 0.85
CA PRO A 31 4.35 -11.80 1.53
C PRO A 31 3.30 -12.92 1.40
N ASP A 32 2.77 -13.38 2.54
CA ASP A 32 1.62 -14.26 2.58
C ASP A 32 0.33 -13.47 2.78
N HIS A 33 -0.38 -13.21 1.69
CA HIS A 33 -1.66 -12.50 1.69
C HIS A 33 -2.84 -13.36 2.22
N THR A 34 -2.61 -14.65 2.48
CA THR A 34 -3.61 -15.56 3.05
C THR A 34 -3.53 -15.63 4.57
N ASN A 35 -2.40 -15.20 5.16
CA ASN A 35 -2.19 -15.16 6.61
C ASN A 35 -3.03 -14.06 7.29
N LYS A 36 -4.30 -14.37 7.56
CA LYS A 36 -5.25 -13.44 8.17
C LYS A 36 -4.78 -12.93 9.53
N ALA A 37 -4.16 -13.77 10.36
CA ALA A 37 -3.66 -13.34 11.67
C ALA A 37 -2.59 -12.24 11.55
N SER A 38 -1.70 -12.37 10.57
CA SER A 38 -0.69 -11.33 10.28
C SER A 38 -1.34 -10.06 9.77
N LEU A 39 -2.27 -10.16 8.84
CA LEU A 39 -2.97 -9.01 8.28
C LEU A 39 -3.83 -8.28 9.31
N GLN A 40 -4.50 -8.99 10.22
CA GLN A 40 -5.25 -8.42 11.33
C GLN A 40 -4.34 -7.62 12.28
N ARG A 41 -3.15 -8.15 12.61
CA ARG A 41 -2.13 -7.39 13.36
C ARG A 41 -1.68 -6.15 12.59
N GLY A 42 -1.50 -6.26 11.28
CA GLY A 42 -1.17 -5.14 10.40
C GLY A 42 -2.25 -4.05 10.41
N ALA A 43 -3.52 -4.43 10.34
CA ALA A 43 -4.65 -3.50 10.43
C ALA A 43 -4.66 -2.78 11.78
N ALA A 44 -4.47 -3.51 12.88
CA ALA A 44 -4.35 -2.91 14.21
C ALA A 44 -3.15 -1.94 14.32
N LEU A 45 -1.98 -2.32 13.82
CA LEU A 45 -0.81 -1.44 13.81
C LEU A 45 -1.07 -0.17 12.98
N PHE A 46 -1.66 -0.32 11.80
CA PHE A 46 -1.97 0.80 10.93
C PHE A 46 -2.92 1.79 11.61
N THR A 47 -4.05 1.33 12.16
CA THR A 47 -5.04 2.22 12.78
C THR A 47 -4.49 2.92 14.04
N ASN A 48 -3.68 2.22 14.83
CA ASN A 48 -3.15 2.76 16.08
C ASN A 48 -1.93 3.69 15.90
N TYR A 49 -1.11 3.50 14.86
CA TYR A 49 0.17 4.20 14.75
C TYR A 49 0.37 4.96 13.43
N CYS A 50 -0.24 4.50 12.34
CA CYS A 50 0.02 5.06 11.01
C CYS A 50 -1.10 6.02 10.58
N MET A 51 -2.34 5.69 10.92
CA MET A 51 -3.54 6.32 10.38
C MET A 51 -3.69 7.79 10.78
N ALA A 52 -2.98 8.26 11.82
CA ALA A 52 -2.93 9.67 12.15
C ALA A 52 -2.34 10.51 11.00
N CYS A 53 -1.34 9.97 10.28
CA CYS A 53 -0.62 10.70 9.22
C CYS A 53 -0.84 10.10 7.82
N HIS A 54 -1.08 8.80 7.70
CA HIS A 54 -1.31 8.13 6.43
C HIS A 54 -2.78 7.73 6.30
N SER A 55 -3.47 8.23 5.27
CA SER A 55 -4.82 7.79 4.96
C SER A 55 -4.80 6.51 4.13
N MET A 56 -5.89 5.73 4.23
CA MET A 56 -6.25 4.76 3.19
C MET A 56 -7.55 5.25 2.56
N GLU A 57 -7.49 6.43 1.94
CA GLU A 57 -8.67 7.20 1.53
C GLU A 57 -9.58 6.49 0.52
N TYR A 58 -9.08 5.45 -0.16
CA TYR A 58 -9.85 4.61 -1.09
C TYR A 58 -10.37 3.30 -0.46
N ALA A 59 -9.93 2.96 0.75
CA ALA A 59 -10.39 1.79 1.49
C ALA A 59 -11.57 2.15 2.39
N ARG A 60 -12.55 1.24 2.49
CA ARG A 60 -13.64 1.33 3.47
C ARG A 60 -13.38 0.41 4.65
N TYR A 61 -13.71 0.83 5.86
CA TYR A 61 -13.51 0.02 7.07
C TYR A 61 -14.18 -1.37 6.93
N LYS A 62 -15.42 -1.42 6.42
CA LYS A 62 -16.15 -2.68 6.23
C LYS A 62 -15.41 -3.64 5.30
N ARG A 63 -14.81 -3.11 4.22
CA ARG A 63 -14.10 -3.95 3.27
C ARG A 63 -12.85 -4.58 3.91
N VAL A 64 -12.12 -3.82 4.71
CA VAL A 64 -10.98 -4.33 5.47
C VAL A 64 -11.44 -5.37 6.48
N ALA A 65 -12.52 -5.12 7.23
CA ALA A 65 -13.08 -6.08 8.17
C ALA A 65 -13.46 -7.41 7.48
N ASP A 66 -14.25 -7.33 6.40
CA ASP A 66 -14.71 -8.49 5.62
C ASP A 66 -13.52 -9.28 5.05
N ASP A 67 -12.58 -8.61 4.38
CA ASP A 67 -11.42 -9.26 3.75
C ASP A 67 -10.49 -9.92 4.78
N LEU A 68 -10.47 -9.41 6.01
CA LEU A 68 -9.65 -9.93 7.11
C LEU A 68 -10.40 -10.88 8.03
N ASN A 69 -11.66 -11.21 7.75
CA ASN A 69 -12.52 -12.04 8.60
C ASN A 69 -12.60 -11.51 10.05
N ILE A 70 -12.66 -10.19 10.22
CA ILE A 70 -12.88 -9.55 11.52
C ILE A 70 -14.39 -9.29 11.64
N PRO A 71 -15.06 -9.78 12.69
CA PRO A 71 -16.45 -9.43 12.96
C PRO A 71 -16.64 -7.90 12.95
N PRO A 72 -17.64 -7.37 12.24
CA PRO A 72 -17.89 -5.93 12.13
C PRO A 72 -17.91 -5.21 13.48
N GLU A 73 -18.54 -5.81 14.47
CA GLU A 73 -18.69 -5.26 15.81
C GLU A 73 -17.32 -5.10 16.50
N LEU A 74 -16.46 -6.12 16.38
CA LEU A 74 -15.10 -6.06 16.93
C LEU A 74 -14.24 -5.05 16.18
N PHE A 75 -14.43 -4.93 14.86
CA PHE A 75 -13.70 -3.95 14.06
C PHE A 75 -14.09 -2.52 14.46
N GLU A 76 -15.39 -2.22 14.56
CA GLU A 76 -15.87 -0.92 15.00
C GLU A 76 -15.38 -0.59 16.41
N GLU A 77 -15.51 -1.52 17.35
CA GLU A 77 -15.12 -1.33 18.75
C GLU A 77 -13.62 -1.06 18.93
N ASN A 78 -12.76 -1.77 18.17
CA ASN A 78 -11.32 -1.79 18.44
C ASN A 78 -10.47 -1.03 17.42
N LEU A 79 -11.01 -0.69 16.24
CA LEU A 79 -10.23 -0.14 15.13
C LEU A 79 -10.82 1.16 14.54
N ILE A 80 -11.96 1.64 15.05
CA ILE A 80 -12.55 2.93 14.67
C ILE A 80 -12.69 3.85 15.88
N PHE A 81 -11.75 4.79 16.03
CA PHE A 81 -11.69 5.67 17.21
C PHE A 81 -12.32 7.07 16.99
N THR A 82 -12.75 7.38 15.78
CA THR A 82 -13.18 8.73 15.38
C THR A 82 -14.70 8.90 15.31
N GLY A 83 -15.46 7.85 15.65
CA GLY A 83 -16.93 7.83 15.47
C GLY A 83 -17.36 7.67 14.00
N ALA A 84 -16.42 7.37 13.10
CA ALA A 84 -16.75 7.02 11.72
C ALA A 84 -17.61 5.74 11.67
N LYS A 85 -18.45 5.62 10.64
CA LYS A 85 -19.25 4.42 10.43
C LYS A 85 -18.44 3.37 9.69
N ILE A 86 -18.69 2.08 9.92
CA ILE A 86 -17.96 1.00 9.22
C ILE A 86 -18.08 1.08 7.68
N GLY A 87 -19.17 1.66 7.15
CA GLY A 87 -19.33 1.87 5.71
C GLY A 87 -18.46 2.99 5.12
N GLU A 88 -17.83 3.82 5.94
CA GLU A 88 -17.07 5.01 5.51
C GLU A 88 -15.65 4.68 5.07
N LEU A 89 -15.03 5.66 4.40
CA LEU A 89 -13.65 5.59 3.95
C LEU A 89 -12.67 5.85 5.10
N MET A 90 -11.50 5.25 5.03
CA MET A 90 -10.45 5.33 6.03
C MET A 90 -9.61 6.61 5.86
N LYS A 91 -10.22 7.74 6.17
CA LYS A 91 -9.60 9.08 6.14
C LYS A 91 -8.89 9.40 7.45
N ASN A 92 -7.92 10.32 7.38
CA ASN A 92 -7.27 10.91 8.54
C ASN A 92 -7.58 12.42 8.64
N SER A 93 -7.03 13.06 9.67
CA SER A 93 -7.22 14.50 9.92
C SER A 93 -6.13 15.38 9.29
N MET A 94 -5.15 14.80 8.58
CA MET A 94 -4.16 15.60 7.86
C MET A 94 -4.82 16.31 6.70
N SER A 95 -4.56 17.61 6.59
CA SER A 95 -5.01 18.41 5.47
C SER A 95 -4.07 18.22 4.27
N SER A 96 -4.63 18.22 3.07
CA SER A 96 -3.87 17.95 1.83
C SER A 96 -2.85 19.04 1.50
N ASP A 97 -3.07 20.27 1.96
CA ASP A 97 -2.12 21.38 1.84
C ASP A 97 -0.84 21.19 2.67
N MET A 98 -0.86 20.26 3.63
CA MET A 98 0.28 19.88 4.47
C MET A 98 0.97 18.60 3.97
N ALA A 99 0.49 17.99 2.89
CA ALA A 99 1.13 16.82 2.28
C ALA A 99 2.42 17.24 1.57
N ALA A 100 3.44 16.37 1.59
CA ALA A 100 4.65 16.60 0.82
C ALA A 100 4.36 16.47 -0.69
N ASP A 101 4.82 17.44 -1.47
CA ASP A 101 4.72 17.48 -2.94
C ASP A 101 5.53 16.36 -3.62
#